data_AF-A0A4Y2J9E2-F1
#
_entry.id   AF-A0A4Y2J9E2-F1
#
_cell.length_a   1.000
_cell.length_b   1.000
_cell.length_c   1.000
_cell.angle_alpha   90.00
_cell.angle_beta   90.00
_cell.angle_gamma   90.00
#
_symmetry.space_group_name_H-M   'P 1'
#
loop_
_entity.id
_entity.type
_entity.pdbx_description
1 polymer ?
#
loop_
_entity_poly.entity_id
_entity_poly.type
_entity_poly.pdbx_seq_one_letter_code
_entity_poly.pdbx_strand_id
1 'polypeptide(L)'
;MPKVCITKSQTGCSEVAYLGVVQLESENKTNIDWTVTVQVNHKNIKFKIDSGADHTVLPANVFQNVFQNAKLEPPDKILCGPDRNPLKTLGKFKTNIEYKGKRCTEEIYVISNLQTCLLGKPALFSLGLGPNLNSICQISAADPKAKFPELFIGLGVMKGCYSIKLKPEAIPFAITSPRCVPIPLLKQTKAELERMVEEKVITPVLKTTEWRAPVVIVPKSDGNVRICVDLVELNKNVMRELHPLPKAEYSLNLLTGAKIFSKLDANSGSWQITLDKKSSYLTTFITPFGRFRFQRLPFGISSAPEHFQRRMSQMLEGIPGTICHMDDILIWGSTQEEHDQRLTEVCKKLKNSGMTLNAKKCIFSQTSIKFLCHMDKEFTLILIKLLR
;
A
#
# COMPACT_ATOMS: atom_id res chain seq x y z
N MET A 1 -34.97 42.18 -9.98
CA MET A 1 -34.91 42.88 -8.67
C MET A 1 -34.84 41.81 -7.59
N PRO A 2 -34.17 42.03 -6.45
CA PRO A 2 -32.81 42.51 -6.17
C PRO A 2 -32.07 41.43 -5.32
N LYS A 3 -30.82 41.49 -4.85
CA LYS A 3 -29.67 42.39 -4.94
C LYS A 3 -28.45 41.56 -4.46
N VAL A 4 -27.32 41.83 -5.08
CA VAL A 4 -25.97 41.54 -4.62
C VAL A 4 -25.77 42.04 -3.17
N CYS A 5 -25.06 41.28 -2.35
CA CYS A 5 -24.28 41.85 -1.25
C CYS A 5 -22.89 41.19 -1.19
N ILE A 6 -21.92 41.92 -1.74
CA ILE A 6 -20.48 41.75 -1.54
C ILE A 6 -20.18 42.26 -0.13
N THR A 7 -19.56 41.45 0.73
CA THR A 7 -18.88 41.95 1.93
C THR A 7 -17.40 41.66 1.86
N LYS A 8 -16.69 42.77 1.67
CA LYS A 8 -15.26 43.02 1.77
C LYS A 8 -14.55 42.17 2.82
N SER A 9 -13.53 41.43 2.38
CA SER A 9 -12.40 41.05 3.22
C SER A 9 -11.55 42.30 3.49
N GLN A 10 -11.61 42.85 4.70
CA GLN A 10 -10.56 43.70 5.23
C GLN A 10 -10.23 43.27 6.66
N THR A 11 -9.05 42.65 6.74
CA THR A 11 -7.97 42.89 7.72
C THR A 11 -8.30 42.82 9.21
N GLY A 12 -7.65 41.84 9.85
CA GLY A 12 -7.47 41.77 11.30
C GLY A 12 -7.80 40.41 11.90
N CYS A 13 -7.38 39.30 11.28
CA CYS A 13 -7.58 37.99 11.89
C CYS A 13 -6.47 37.79 12.93
N SER A 14 -6.77 38.11 14.19
CA SER A 14 -6.05 37.54 15.32
C SER A 14 -6.16 36.02 15.21
N GLU A 15 -5.01 35.35 15.17
CA GLU A 15 -4.94 33.90 15.03
C GLU A 15 -5.62 33.26 16.25
N VAL A 16 -6.72 32.53 16.03
CA VAL A 16 -7.44 31.82 17.08
C VAL A 16 -6.83 30.43 17.23
N ALA A 17 -6.44 30.06 18.44
CA ALA A 17 -5.86 28.74 18.73
C ALA A 17 -6.70 27.98 19.76
N TYR A 18 -6.71 26.65 19.65
CA TYR A 18 -7.66 25.79 20.35
C TYR A 18 -6.96 24.87 21.35
N LEU A 19 -7.60 24.67 22.50
CA LEU A 19 -7.17 23.74 23.54
C LEU A 19 -8.30 22.72 23.77
N GLY A 20 -8.07 21.44 23.48
CA GLY A 20 -9.08 20.44 23.80
C GLY A 20 -8.69 18.97 23.66
N VAL A 21 -9.37 18.14 24.44
CA VAL A 21 -9.18 16.70 24.54
C VAL A 21 -10.18 15.99 23.63
N VAL A 22 -9.72 15.10 22.76
CA VAL A 22 -10.58 14.06 22.16
C VAL A 22 -10.54 12.86 23.09
N GLN A 23 -11.61 12.63 23.86
CA GLN A 23 -11.80 11.36 24.57
C GLN A 23 -12.34 10.34 23.57
N LEU A 24 -11.50 9.39 23.17
CA LEU A 24 -11.97 8.15 22.55
C LEU A 24 -12.47 7.25 23.68
N GLU A 25 -13.77 6.99 23.72
CA GLU A 25 -14.34 5.95 24.57
C GLU A 25 -13.89 4.58 24.05
N SER A 26 -12.93 3.96 24.75
CA SER A 26 -12.57 2.56 24.54
C SER A 26 -12.99 1.74 25.76
N GLU A 27 -13.70 0.63 25.55
CA GLU A 27 -14.27 -0.26 26.57
C GLU A 27 -13.25 -1.02 27.46
N ASN A 28 -11.97 -0.62 27.49
CA ASN A 28 -10.97 -1.19 28.39
C ASN A 28 -10.37 -0.11 29.30
N LYS A 29 -10.95 0.05 30.50
CA LYS A 29 -10.41 0.89 31.60
C LYS A 29 -9.07 0.34 32.09
N THR A 30 -7.98 0.73 31.42
CA THR A 30 -6.69 0.93 32.09
C THR A 30 -6.49 2.44 32.17
N ASN A 31 -6.58 2.99 33.38
CA ASN A 31 -6.45 4.42 33.63
C ASN A 31 -4.97 4.81 33.49
N ILE A 32 -4.48 4.89 32.26
CA ILE A 32 -3.13 5.37 31.95
C ILE A 32 -3.16 6.88 32.16
N ASP A 33 -2.61 7.36 33.27
CA ASP A 33 -2.48 8.78 33.56
C ASP A 33 -1.47 9.41 32.59
N TRP A 34 -1.96 9.96 31.47
CA TRP A 34 -1.17 10.56 30.38
C TRP A 34 -0.46 11.85 30.81
N THR A 35 0.53 11.72 31.70
CA THR A 35 1.27 12.83 32.27
C THR A 35 2.77 12.62 32.12
N VAL A 36 3.51 13.74 32.06
CA VAL A 36 4.95 13.76 31.88
C VAL A 36 5.55 14.87 32.72
N THR A 37 6.70 14.60 33.34
CA THR A 37 7.47 15.62 34.04
C THR A 37 8.53 16.18 33.08
N VAL A 38 8.42 17.47 32.79
CA VAL A 38 9.34 18.21 31.91
C VAL A 38 10.11 19.21 32.77
N GLN A 39 11.40 19.36 32.51
CA GLN A 39 12.21 20.37 33.18
C GLN A 39 12.04 21.71 32.46
N VAL A 40 11.59 22.74 33.17
CA VAL A 40 11.40 24.10 32.66
C VAL A 40 12.21 25.05 33.54
N ASN A 41 13.20 25.74 32.97
CA ASN A 41 14.16 26.55 33.75
C ASN A 41 14.72 25.81 34.98
N HIS A 42 15.23 24.60 34.75
CA HIS A 42 15.78 23.70 35.78
C HIS A 42 14.80 23.17 36.84
N LYS A 43 13.52 23.53 36.79
CA LYS A 43 12.48 23.04 37.70
C LYS A 43 11.63 21.95 37.03
N ASN A 44 11.30 20.89 37.77
CA ASN A 44 10.48 19.80 37.28
C ASN A 44 8.99 20.14 37.40
N ILE A 45 8.28 20.22 36.26
CA ILE A 45 6.85 20.52 36.21
C ILE A 45 6.12 19.32 35.59
N LYS A 46 5.05 18.86 36.25
CA LYS A 46 4.17 17.81 35.72
C LYS A 46 3.17 18.43 34.76
N PHE A 47 3.14 17.93 33.52
CA PHE A 47 2.18 18.28 32.49
C PHE A 47 1.29 17.09 32.16
N LYS A 48 0.04 17.36 31.77
CA LYS A 48 -0.79 16.43 31.03
C LYS A 48 -0.42 16.52 29.55
N ILE A 49 -0.27 15.37 28.90
CA ILE A 49 -0.02 15.28 27.46
C ILE A 49 -1.34 15.60 26.75
N ASP A 50 -1.37 16.68 25.97
CA ASP A 50 -2.56 17.08 25.23
C ASP A 50 -2.23 17.34 23.76
N SER A 51 -2.40 16.28 22.94
CA SER A 51 -2.19 16.37 21.50
C SER A 51 -3.23 17.21 20.77
N GLY A 52 -4.34 17.61 21.41
CA GLY A 52 -5.33 18.50 20.82
C GLY A 52 -5.10 19.98 21.16
N ALA A 53 -4.20 20.28 22.09
CA ALA A 53 -3.78 21.63 22.44
C ALA A 53 -2.78 22.21 21.43
N ASP A 54 -3.11 23.33 20.82
CA ASP A 54 -2.22 24.02 19.87
C ASP A 54 -1.01 24.68 20.56
N HIS A 55 -1.10 24.95 21.87
CA HIS A 55 -0.07 25.61 22.65
C HIS A 55 0.12 24.94 24.02
N THR A 56 1.35 25.02 24.54
CA THR A 56 1.66 24.65 25.91
C THR A 56 1.15 25.73 26.86
N VAL A 57 0.43 25.34 27.91
CA VAL A 57 -0.21 26.28 28.85
C VAL A 57 0.05 25.92 30.31
N LEU A 58 0.18 26.97 31.13
CA LEU A 58 0.34 26.87 32.58
C LEU A 58 -0.82 27.56 33.32
N PRO A 59 -1.28 26.97 34.43
CA PRO A 59 -2.05 27.68 35.44
C PRO A 59 -1.31 28.89 36.00
N ALA A 60 -2.04 29.97 36.30
CA ALA A 60 -1.46 31.18 36.90
C ALA A 60 -0.74 30.93 38.24
N ASN A 61 -1.24 30.03 39.08
CA ASN A 61 -0.60 29.66 40.34
C ASN A 61 0.76 28.96 40.12
N VAL A 62 0.86 28.07 39.12
CA VAL A 62 2.12 27.43 38.75
C VAL A 62 3.10 28.47 38.24
N PHE A 63 2.64 29.40 37.40
CA PHE A 63 3.51 30.48 36.91
C PHE A 63 4.07 31.33 38.07
N GLN A 64 3.20 31.80 38.98
CA GLN A 64 3.59 32.62 40.12
C GLN A 64 4.56 31.89 41.06
N ASN A 65 4.35 30.60 41.33
CA ASN A 65 5.19 29.83 42.25
C ASN A 65 6.55 29.47 41.63
N VAL A 66 6.58 29.17 40.33
CA VAL A 66 7.76 28.63 39.67
C VAL A 66 8.61 29.74 39.04
N PHE A 67 7.99 30.80 38.53
CA PHE A 67 8.61 31.87 37.73
C PHE A 67 8.43 33.26 38.34
N GLN A 68 8.66 33.39 39.66
CA GLN A 68 8.45 34.63 40.44
C GLN A 68 9.06 35.91 39.83
N ASN A 69 10.15 35.79 39.06
CA ASN A 69 10.87 36.92 38.47
C ASN A 69 10.65 37.07 36.95
N ALA A 70 9.83 36.22 36.32
CA ALA A 70 9.59 36.29 34.89
C ALA A 70 8.49 37.31 34.58
N LYS A 71 8.74 38.18 33.59
CA LYS A 71 7.71 39.09 33.06
C LYS A 71 6.92 38.37 31.98
N LEU A 72 5.59 38.52 32.03
CA LEU A 72 4.72 38.07 30.95
C LEU A 72 4.68 39.13 29.85
N GLU A 73 4.86 38.68 28.62
CA GLU A 73 4.52 39.43 27.43
C GLU A 73 3.00 39.42 27.24
N PRO A 74 2.41 40.47 26.66
CA PRO A 74 0.99 40.49 26.34
C PRO A 74 0.64 39.32 25.41
N PRO A 75 -0.54 38.69 25.59
CA PRO A 75 -0.96 37.61 24.70
C PRO A 75 -1.20 38.15 23.30
N ASP A 76 -0.66 37.47 22.29
CA ASP A 76 -0.81 37.79 20.87
C ASP A 76 -1.90 36.96 20.18
N LYS A 77 -2.46 35.98 20.88
CA LYS A 77 -3.50 35.07 20.38
C LYS A 77 -4.65 34.96 21.37
N ILE A 78 -5.84 34.72 20.85
CA ILE A 78 -7.01 34.36 21.65
C ILE A 78 -7.03 32.84 21.76
N LEU A 79 -6.80 32.33 22.96
CA LEU A 79 -6.87 30.90 23.25
C LEU A 79 -8.30 30.51 23.62
N CYS A 80 -8.87 29.53 22.94
CA CYS A 80 -10.21 29.02 23.21
C CYS A 80 -10.19 27.62 23.81
N GLY A 81 -11.13 27.33 24.71
CA GLY A 81 -11.36 26.00 25.24
C GLY A 81 -12.11 25.08 24.26
N PRO A 82 -12.40 23.82 24.66
CA PRO A 82 -13.07 22.84 23.81
C PRO A 82 -14.48 23.27 23.37
N ASP A 83 -15.15 24.04 24.21
CA ASP A 83 -16.47 24.63 23.98
C ASP A 83 -16.43 25.86 23.06
N ARG A 84 -15.24 26.22 22.53
CA ARG A 84 -14.96 27.43 21.73
C ARG A 84 -15.08 28.74 22.50
N ASN A 85 -15.23 28.69 23.82
CA ASN A 85 -15.25 29.90 24.63
C ASN A 85 -13.82 30.43 24.85
N PRO A 86 -13.59 31.75 24.78
CA PRO A 86 -12.29 32.34 25.06
C PRO A 86 -11.82 32.08 26.49
N LEU A 87 -10.56 31.71 26.64
CA LEU A 87 -9.90 31.54 27.93
C LEU A 87 -9.24 32.84 28.36
N LYS A 88 -9.34 33.15 29.66
CA LYS A 88 -8.68 34.30 30.26
C LYS A 88 -7.17 34.08 30.34
N THR A 89 -6.48 34.55 29.30
CA THR A 89 -5.03 34.48 29.14
C THR A 89 -4.38 35.71 29.78
N LEU A 90 -3.50 35.50 30.77
CA LEU A 90 -2.80 36.58 31.48
C LEU A 90 -1.61 37.13 30.68
N GLY A 91 -1.01 36.29 29.83
CA GLY A 91 0.13 36.62 28.99
C GLY A 91 0.89 35.38 28.57
N LYS A 92 2.06 35.58 27.96
CA LYS A 92 2.94 34.51 27.49
C LYS A 92 4.39 34.78 27.84
N PHE A 93 5.21 33.75 27.81
CA PHE A 93 6.65 33.87 27.95
C PHE A 93 7.35 32.73 27.20
N LYS A 94 8.59 32.97 26.76
CA LYS A 94 9.42 31.95 26.12
C LYS A 94 10.43 31.39 27.11
N THR A 95 10.62 30.08 27.09
CA THR A 95 11.56 29.41 27.98
C THR A 95 12.09 28.13 27.36
N ASN A 96 13.23 27.65 27.85
CA ASN A 96 13.76 26.35 27.46
C ASN A 96 13.14 25.24 28.30
N ILE A 97 12.68 24.20 27.61
CA ILE A 97 12.15 22.99 28.22
C ILE A 97 13.00 21.78 27.83
N GLU A 98 13.16 20.84 28.76
CA GLU A 98 14.00 19.64 28.58
C GLU A 98 13.29 18.38 29.08
N TYR A 99 13.40 17.31 28.30
CA TYR A 99 12.95 15.97 28.67
C TYR A 99 13.89 14.91 28.11
N LYS A 100 14.44 14.05 28.97
CA LYS A 100 15.35 12.93 28.61
C LYS A 100 16.46 13.34 27.61
N GLY A 101 17.09 14.50 27.85
CA GLY A 101 18.20 15.02 27.04
C GLY A 101 17.78 15.74 25.74
N LYS A 102 16.49 15.78 25.39
CA LYS A 102 15.98 16.63 24.31
C LYS A 102 15.57 17.99 24.87
N ARG A 103 15.98 19.07 24.18
CA ARG A 103 15.69 20.45 24.58
C ARG A 103 15.06 21.22 23.43
N CYS A 104 14.11 22.10 23.76
CA CYS A 104 13.58 23.08 22.83
C CYS A 104 13.19 24.37 23.55
N THR A 105 13.15 25.46 22.80
CA THR A 105 12.56 26.72 23.27
C THR A 105 11.07 26.67 22.98
N GLU A 106 10.24 26.78 24.01
CA GLU A 106 8.79 26.73 23.92
C GLU A 106 8.19 28.07 24.35
N GLU A 107 7.15 28.51 23.64
CA GLU A 107 6.31 29.62 24.05
C GLU A 107 5.13 29.09 24.88
N ILE A 108 5.03 29.54 26.13
CA ILE A 108 4.06 29.05 27.10
C ILE A 108 3.10 30.19 27.46
N TYR A 109 1.80 29.92 27.33
CA TYR A 109 0.75 30.86 27.75
C TYR A 109 0.29 30.57 29.18
N VAL A 110 -0.02 31.64 29.92
CA VAL A 110 -0.49 31.54 31.30
C VAL A 110 -1.98 31.85 31.35
N ILE A 111 -2.76 30.90 31.86
CA ILE A 111 -4.23 30.96 31.92
C ILE A 111 -4.69 31.08 33.38
N SER A 112 -5.59 32.02 33.66
CA SER A 112 -6.00 32.31 35.04
C SER A 112 -6.79 31.18 35.69
N ASN A 113 -7.66 30.51 34.93
CA ASN A 113 -8.64 29.54 35.45
C ASN A 113 -8.32 28.09 35.06
N LEU A 114 -7.07 27.82 34.67
CA LEU A 114 -6.62 26.49 34.30
C LEU A 114 -6.19 25.71 35.55
N GLN A 115 -6.60 24.45 35.68
CA GLN A 115 -6.27 23.63 36.85
C GLN A 115 -5.00 22.79 36.67
N THR A 116 -4.69 22.39 35.44
CA THR A 116 -3.58 21.47 35.13
C THR A 116 -2.70 22.05 34.03
N CYS A 117 -1.39 21.84 34.12
CA CYS A 117 -0.46 22.20 33.06
C CYS A 117 -0.71 21.30 31.84
N LEU A 118 -0.83 21.88 30.65
CA LEU A 118 -1.02 21.11 29.41
C LEU A 118 0.21 21.28 28.53
N LEU A 119 0.77 20.16 28.07
CA LEU A 119 1.86 20.14 27.11
C LEU A 119 1.24 20.07 25.71
N GLY A 120 1.35 21.17 24.96
CA GLY A 120 0.74 21.30 23.64
C GLY A 120 1.56 20.62 22.54
N LYS A 121 0.97 20.58 21.33
CA LYS A 121 1.57 19.97 20.14
C LYS A 121 3.04 20.39 19.89
N PRO A 122 3.44 21.68 19.93
CA PRO A 122 4.81 22.07 19.58
C PRO A 122 5.87 21.45 20.52
N ALA A 123 5.65 21.54 21.83
CA ALA A 123 6.50 20.91 22.83
C ALA A 123 6.48 19.38 22.74
N LEU A 124 5.31 18.77 22.52
CA LEU A 124 5.19 17.31 22.41
C LEU A 124 6.06 16.75 21.27
N PHE A 125 6.03 17.38 20.10
CA PHE A 125 6.86 16.94 18.98
C PHE A 125 8.35 17.18 19.23
N SER A 126 8.70 18.37 19.73
CA SER A 126 10.10 18.75 19.97
C SER A 126 10.78 17.90 21.05
N LEU A 127 10.03 17.50 22.08
CA LEU A 127 10.52 16.61 23.15
C LEU A 127 10.40 15.12 22.82
N GLY A 128 9.87 14.76 21.64
CA GLY A 128 9.67 13.37 21.22
C GLY A 128 8.61 12.61 22.04
N LEU A 129 7.63 13.33 22.57
CA LEU A 129 6.50 12.84 23.37
C LEU A 129 5.20 12.73 22.57
N GLY A 130 5.13 13.32 21.38
CA GLY A 130 4.01 13.10 20.44
C GLY A 130 3.95 11.66 19.94
N PRO A 131 2.83 11.23 19.32
CA PRO A 131 2.79 9.97 18.58
C PRO A 131 4.00 9.95 17.66
N ASN A 132 4.81 8.91 17.79
CA ASN A 132 6.15 8.87 17.24
C ASN A 132 6.04 9.25 15.75
N LEU A 133 6.46 10.46 15.38
CA LEU A 133 6.44 10.87 13.99
C LEU A 133 7.43 10.01 13.19
N ASN A 134 8.29 9.19 13.81
CA ASN A 134 8.99 8.16 13.04
C ASN A 134 8.07 6.98 12.63
N SER A 135 6.93 6.78 13.28
CA SER A 135 5.89 5.85 12.82
C SER A 135 4.88 6.47 11.84
N ILE A 136 4.83 7.81 11.70
CA ILE A 136 3.93 8.51 10.75
C ILE A 136 4.71 9.20 9.60
N CYS A 137 5.93 9.68 9.83
CA CYS A 137 6.88 10.23 8.85
C CYS A 137 7.86 9.19 8.27
N GLN A 138 7.90 7.93 8.73
CA GLN A 138 8.42 6.87 7.86
C GLN A 138 7.50 6.59 6.66
N ILE A 139 6.29 7.15 6.64
CA ILE A 139 5.38 7.01 5.49
C ILE A 139 5.80 7.92 4.32
N SER A 140 6.64 8.96 4.50
CA SER A 140 6.94 9.90 3.38
C SER A 140 8.34 9.85 2.78
N ALA A 141 9.23 8.96 3.24
CA ALA A 141 10.50 8.67 2.53
C ALA A 141 10.54 7.27 1.89
N ALA A 142 9.65 6.36 2.29
CA ALA A 142 9.70 4.95 1.92
C ALA A 142 8.41 4.38 1.30
N ASP A 143 7.36 5.17 1.03
CA ASP A 143 6.18 4.65 0.31
C ASP A 143 6.55 4.32 -1.15
N PRO A 144 6.61 3.02 -1.53
CA PRO A 144 6.98 2.64 -2.88
C PRO A 144 5.98 3.14 -3.92
N LYS A 145 4.72 3.41 -3.53
CA LYS A 145 3.71 3.98 -4.43
C LYS A 145 4.02 5.42 -4.80
N ALA A 146 4.50 6.22 -3.84
CA ALA A 146 4.92 7.59 -4.10
C ALA A 146 6.25 7.65 -4.87
N LYS A 147 7.18 6.73 -4.58
CA LYS A 147 8.51 6.70 -5.20
C LYS A 147 8.52 6.10 -6.61
N PHE A 148 7.61 5.16 -6.88
CA PHE A 148 7.48 4.45 -8.15
C PHE A 148 6.02 4.39 -8.61
N PRO A 149 5.35 5.54 -8.83
CA PRO A 149 3.93 5.57 -9.19
C PRO A 149 3.63 4.79 -10.47
N GLU A 150 4.56 4.76 -11.42
CA GLU A 150 4.46 4.01 -12.67
C GLU A 150 4.28 2.50 -12.47
N LEU A 151 4.75 1.94 -11.36
CA LEU A 151 4.54 0.52 -11.05
C LEU A 151 3.08 0.22 -10.76
N PHE A 152 2.23 1.21 -10.49
CA PHE A 152 0.86 1.01 -10.04
C PHE A 152 -0.19 1.52 -11.04
N ILE A 153 0.24 1.83 -12.28
CA ILE A 153 -0.61 2.40 -13.32
C ILE A 153 -0.71 1.41 -14.49
N GLY A 154 -1.94 1.01 -14.80
CA GLY A 154 -2.24 0.16 -15.96
C GLY A 154 -1.72 -1.28 -15.84
N LEU A 155 -1.91 -2.04 -16.92
CA LEU A 155 -1.62 -3.47 -16.96
C LEU A 155 -0.11 -3.77 -17.06
N GLY A 156 0.70 -2.86 -17.57
CA GLY A 156 2.13 -3.11 -17.79
C GLY A 156 2.43 -3.97 -19.02
N VAL A 157 3.67 -3.90 -19.49
CA VAL A 157 4.18 -4.67 -20.63
C VAL A 157 5.62 -5.05 -20.34
N MET A 158 5.84 -6.32 -20.00
CA MET A 158 7.18 -6.82 -19.76
C MET A 158 7.96 -6.88 -21.07
N LYS A 159 9.24 -6.50 -21.02
CA LYS A 159 10.18 -6.65 -22.15
C LYS A 159 10.26 -8.10 -22.61
N GLY A 160 10.38 -8.34 -23.92
CA GLY A 160 10.48 -9.69 -24.49
C GLY A 160 9.12 -10.38 -24.69
N CYS A 161 9.08 -11.30 -25.64
CA CYS A 161 7.89 -12.06 -26.01
C CYS A 161 8.02 -13.53 -25.61
N TYR A 162 6.88 -14.17 -25.39
CA TYR A 162 6.79 -15.61 -25.13
C TYR A 162 6.30 -16.36 -26.37
N SER A 163 6.97 -17.48 -26.63
CA SER A 163 6.60 -18.41 -27.69
C SER A 163 6.13 -19.73 -27.12
N ILE A 164 4.85 -20.04 -27.33
CA ILE A 164 4.27 -21.34 -27.00
C ILE A 164 4.85 -22.37 -27.97
N LYS A 165 5.61 -23.33 -27.43
CA LYS A 165 6.19 -24.41 -28.21
C LYS A 165 5.23 -25.59 -28.24
N LEU A 166 4.92 -26.07 -29.44
CA LEU A 166 4.11 -27.26 -29.63
C LEU A 166 5.01 -28.47 -29.89
N LYS A 167 4.51 -29.66 -29.54
CA LYS A 167 5.11 -30.94 -29.93
C LYS A 167 5.13 -31.03 -31.47
N PRO A 168 6.10 -31.75 -32.08
CA PRO A 168 6.18 -31.89 -33.53
C PRO A 168 4.90 -32.42 -34.17
N GLU A 169 4.24 -33.37 -33.50
CA GLU A 169 3.00 -34.04 -33.93
C GLU A 169 1.73 -33.34 -33.43
N ALA A 170 1.78 -32.02 -33.18
CA ALA A 170 0.65 -31.32 -32.59
C ALA A 170 -0.56 -31.27 -33.53
N ILE A 171 -1.70 -31.80 -33.06
CA ILE A 171 -2.94 -31.84 -33.83
C ILE A 171 -3.83 -30.66 -33.42
N PRO A 172 -4.22 -29.76 -34.34
CA PRO A 172 -5.11 -28.66 -34.03
C PRO A 172 -6.48 -29.12 -33.53
N PHE A 173 -6.96 -28.46 -32.47
CA PHE A 173 -8.33 -28.62 -31.97
C PHE A 173 -9.17 -27.38 -32.27
N ALA A 174 -10.35 -27.59 -32.84
CA ALA A 174 -11.27 -26.52 -33.19
C ALA A 174 -12.73 -26.89 -32.98
N ILE A 175 -13.42 -26.12 -32.14
CA ILE A 175 -14.88 -26.14 -32.07
C ILE A 175 -15.50 -25.33 -33.22
N THR A 176 -16.73 -25.67 -33.59
CA THR A 176 -17.50 -24.97 -34.61
C THR A 176 -18.47 -23.94 -34.04
N SER A 177 -19.04 -24.22 -32.86
CA SER A 177 -20.04 -23.37 -32.20
C SER A 177 -19.56 -22.94 -30.81
N PRO A 178 -19.80 -21.68 -30.39
CA PRO A 178 -19.45 -21.24 -29.05
C PRO A 178 -20.31 -21.95 -27.99
N ARG A 179 -19.74 -22.11 -26.78
CA ARG A 179 -20.53 -22.50 -25.61
C ARG A 179 -21.57 -21.43 -25.31
N CYS A 180 -22.75 -21.84 -24.87
CA CYS A 180 -23.81 -20.92 -24.48
C CYS A 180 -23.36 -20.07 -23.28
N VAL A 181 -23.56 -18.77 -23.37
CA VAL A 181 -23.37 -17.84 -22.25
C VAL A 181 -24.74 -17.63 -21.62
N PRO A 182 -24.91 -17.84 -20.29
CA PRO A 182 -26.18 -17.58 -19.63
C PRO A 182 -26.69 -16.16 -19.91
N ILE A 183 -27.97 -16.02 -20.24
CA ILE A 183 -28.59 -14.74 -20.63
C ILE A 183 -28.24 -13.59 -19.66
N PRO A 184 -28.29 -13.77 -18.32
CA PRO A 184 -27.93 -12.70 -17.38
C PRO A 184 -26.49 -12.20 -17.49
N LEU A 185 -25.56 -13.03 -17.97
CA LEU A 185 -24.14 -12.73 -18.08
C LEU A 185 -23.74 -12.16 -19.45
N LEU A 186 -24.64 -12.13 -20.44
CA LEU A 186 -24.32 -11.71 -21.82
C LEU A 186 -23.76 -10.29 -21.87
N LYS A 187 -24.43 -9.34 -21.21
CA LYS A 187 -24.02 -7.93 -21.18
C LYS A 187 -22.62 -7.77 -20.56
N GLN A 188 -22.39 -8.43 -19.44
CA GLN A 188 -21.10 -8.38 -18.72
C GLN A 188 -19.98 -9.07 -19.50
N THR A 189 -20.30 -10.19 -20.16
CA THR A 189 -19.36 -10.91 -21.03
C THR A 189 -18.91 -10.04 -22.20
N LYS A 190 -19.85 -9.36 -22.86
CA LYS A 190 -19.53 -8.45 -23.97
C LYS A 190 -18.64 -7.29 -23.50
N ALA A 191 -19.02 -6.64 -22.39
CA ALA A 191 -18.25 -5.54 -21.82
C ALA A 191 -16.81 -5.96 -21.43
N GLU A 192 -16.65 -7.16 -20.85
CA GLU A 192 -15.32 -7.67 -20.51
C GLU A 192 -14.47 -7.98 -21.75
N LEU A 193 -15.07 -8.53 -22.82
CA LEU A 193 -14.36 -8.74 -24.09
C LEU A 193 -13.93 -7.40 -24.71
N GLU A 194 -14.80 -6.39 -24.70
CA GLU A 194 -14.50 -5.04 -25.18
C GLU A 194 -13.33 -4.41 -24.39
N ARG A 195 -13.36 -4.50 -23.05
CA ARG A 195 -12.26 -4.06 -22.19
C ARG A 195 -10.95 -4.79 -22.50
N MET A 196 -10.99 -6.11 -22.68
CA MET A 196 -9.80 -6.89 -23.03
C MET A 196 -9.24 -6.53 -24.40
N VAL A 197 -10.07 -6.11 -25.36
CA VAL A 197 -9.62 -5.58 -26.66
C VAL A 197 -8.98 -4.20 -26.48
N GLU A 198 -9.61 -3.31 -25.73
CA GLU A 198 -9.11 -1.95 -25.44
C GLU A 198 -7.73 -1.99 -24.74
N GLU A 199 -7.57 -2.88 -23.76
CA GLU A 199 -6.29 -3.12 -23.07
C GLU A 199 -5.26 -3.90 -23.89
N LYS A 200 -5.61 -4.27 -25.14
CA LYS A 200 -4.77 -5.06 -26.05
C LYS A 200 -4.35 -6.40 -25.44
N VAL A 201 -5.19 -6.99 -24.60
CA VAL A 201 -5.04 -8.35 -24.06
C VAL A 201 -5.42 -9.36 -25.15
N ILE A 202 -6.51 -9.08 -25.86
CA ILE A 202 -6.99 -9.87 -27.00
C ILE A 202 -7.14 -9.00 -28.25
N THR A 203 -7.38 -9.64 -29.38
CA THR A 203 -7.74 -8.96 -30.64
C THR A 203 -8.70 -9.82 -31.45
N PRO A 204 -9.64 -9.22 -32.21
CA PRO A 204 -10.51 -9.97 -33.11
C PRO A 204 -9.74 -10.78 -34.16
N VAL A 205 -10.33 -11.89 -34.59
CA VAL A 205 -9.78 -12.78 -35.61
C VAL A 205 -10.74 -12.90 -36.78
N LEU A 206 -10.34 -12.37 -37.94
CA LEU A 206 -11.13 -12.42 -39.17
C LEU A 206 -10.70 -13.55 -40.11
N LYS A 207 -9.43 -13.94 -40.09
CA LYS A 207 -8.90 -14.99 -40.96
C LYS A 207 -9.18 -16.40 -40.43
N THR A 208 -8.87 -17.40 -41.23
CA THR A 208 -8.90 -18.81 -40.84
C THR A 208 -7.84 -19.11 -39.78
N THR A 209 -8.20 -19.95 -38.82
CA THR A 209 -7.30 -20.43 -37.77
C THR A 209 -7.53 -21.91 -37.52
N GLU A 210 -6.45 -22.64 -37.31
CA GLU A 210 -6.50 -24.08 -37.07
C GLU A 210 -6.96 -24.41 -35.65
N TRP A 211 -6.60 -23.56 -34.67
CA TRP A 211 -6.97 -23.70 -33.28
C TRP A 211 -8.18 -22.81 -32.96
N ARG A 212 -9.20 -23.39 -32.30
CA ARG A 212 -10.39 -22.67 -31.81
C ARG A 212 -10.90 -23.30 -30.52
N ALA A 213 -10.58 -22.67 -29.39
CA ALA A 213 -10.99 -23.10 -28.06
C ALA A 213 -12.37 -22.55 -27.64
N PRO A 214 -13.12 -23.27 -26.80
CA PRO A 214 -14.32 -22.74 -26.15
C PRO A 214 -13.98 -21.75 -25.04
N VAL A 215 -14.94 -20.92 -24.70
CA VAL A 215 -14.89 -20.02 -23.54
C VAL A 215 -15.86 -20.47 -22.45
N VAL A 216 -15.49 -20.26 -21.20
CA VAL A 216 -16.31 -20.43 -20.00
C VAL A 216 -16.37 -19.10 -19.28
N ILE A 217 -17.58 -18.66 -18.93
CA ILE A 217 -17.80 -17.39 -18.24
C ILE A 217 -18.01 -17.69 -16.75
N VAL A 218 -17.15 -17.12 -15.92
CA VAL A 218 -17.21 -17.33 -14.46
C VAL A 218 -17.58 -16.02 -13.77
N PRO A 219 -18.68 -15.95 -13.02
CA PRO A 219 -19.03 -14.78 -12.23
C PRO A 219 -17.97 -14.48 -11.16
N LYS A 220 -17.66 -13.20 -10.97
CA LYS A 220 -16.86 -12.70 -9.84
C LYS A 220 -17.81 -12.20 -8.74
N SER A 221 -17.29 -12.11 -7.52
CA SER A 221 -18.02 -11.59 -6.36
C SER A 221 -18.35 -10.10 -6.45
N ASP A 222 -17.63 -9.34 -7.26
CA ASP A 222 -17.85 -7.91 -7.51
C ASP A 222 -18.92 -7.64 -8.58
N GLY A 223 -19.61 -8.69 -9.04
CA GLY A 223 -20.63 -8.61 -10.09
C GLY A 223 -20.06 -8.59 -11.51
N ASN A 224 -18.74 -8.57 -11.71
CA ASN A 224 -18.13 -8.70 -13.04
C ASN A 224 -17.97 -10.19 -13.43
N VAL A 225 -17.44 -10.46 -14.63
CA VAL A 225 -17.15 -11.83 -15.09
C VAL A 225 -15.66 -12.05 -15.37
N ARG A 226 -15.23 -13.31 -15.38
CA ARG A 226 -13.96 -13.78 -15.93
C ARG A 226 -14.19 -14.52 -17.23
N ILE A 227 -13.43 -14.15 -18.26
CA ILE A 227 -13.36 -14.88 -19.53
C ILE A 227 -12.30 -15.97 -19.37
N CYS A 228 -12.73 -17.21 -19.14
CA CYS A 228 -11.84 -18.37 -19.02
C CYS A 228 -11.84 -19.13 -20.34
N VAL A 229 -10.72 -19.12 -21.06
CA VAL A 229 -10.59 -19.92 -22.29
C VAL A 229 -10.15 -21.33 -21.92
N ASP A 230 -10.89 -22.31 -22.43
CA ASP A 230 -10.64 -23.73 -22.18
C ASP A 230 -9.51 -24.22 -23.08
N LEU A 231 -8.28 -24.11 -22.57
CA LEU A 231 -7.05 -24.43 -23.29
C LEU A 231 -6.59 -25.87 -23.07
N VAL A 232 -7.44 -26.76 -22.56
CA VAL A 232 -7.09 -28.16 -22.26
C VAL A 232 -6.55 -28.89 -23.49
N GLU A 233 -7.22 -28.79 -24.63
CA GLU A 233 -6.78 -29.45 -25.86
C GLU A 233 -5.48 -28.86 -26.43
N LEU A 234 -5.30 -27.55 -26.32
CA LEU A 234 -4.03 -26.93 -26.68
C LEU A 234 -2.90 -27.44 -25.77
N ASN A 235 -3.13 -27.50 -24.47
CA ASN A 235 -2.13 -27.92 -23.48
C ASN A 235 -1.64 -29.36 -23.67
N LYS A 236 -2.46 -30.28 -24.19
CA LYS A 236 -2.01 -31.64 -24.55
C LYS A 236 -0.88 -31.64 -25.57
N ASN A 237 -0.85 -30.60 -26.41
CA ASN A 237 0.08 -30.41 -27.51
C ASN A 237 1.24 -29.47 -27.18
N VAL A 238 1.17 -28.74 -26.05
CA VAL A 238 2.24 -27.83 -25.61
C VAL A 238 3.42 -28.62 -25.05
N MET A 239 4.63 -28.22 -25.42
CA MET A 239 5.88 -28.65 -24.77
C MET A 239 6.08 -27.81 -23.50
N ARG A 240 5.94 -28.45 -22.34
CA ARG A 240 6.12 -27.79 -21.04
C ARG A 240 7.60 -27.73 -20.68
N GLU A 241 8.10 -26.53 -20.42
CA GLU A 241 9.39 -26.34 -19.77
C GLU A 241 9.24 -26.71 -18.29
N LEU A 242 10.15 -27.50 -17.75
CA LEU A 242 10.21 -27.79 -16.31
C LEU A 242 11.24 -26.85 -15.67
N HIS A 243 10.75 -25.80 -15.00
CA HIS A 243 11.59 -24.94 -14.17
C HIS A 243 11.35 -25.30 -12.70
N PRO A 244 12.41 -25.48 -11.89
CA PRO A 244 12.25 -25.77 -10.48
C PRO A 244 11.54 -24.61 -9.79
N LEU A 245 10.43 -24.91 -9.12
CA LEU A 245 9.78 -23.97 -8.21
C LEU A 245 10.44 -24.11 -6.84
N PRO A 246 10.74 -22.99 -6.14
CA PRO A 246 11.27 -23.08 -4.79
C PRO A 246 10.26 -23.76 -3.87
N LYS A 247 10.71 -24.80 -3.16
CA LYS A 247 9.91 -25.51 -2.16
C LYS A 247 9.65 -24.61 -0.96
N ALA A 248 8.49 -24.74 -0.33
CA ALA A 248 8.14 -23.97 0.87
C ALA A 248 9.17 -24.06 1.98
N GLU A 249 9.69 -25.26 2.28
CA GLU A 249 10.69 -25.49 3.32
C GLU A 249 11.99 -24.74 3.06
N TYR A 250 12.46 -24.74 1.80
CA TYR A 250 13.62 -23.96 1.39
C TYR A 250 13.36 -22.47 1.58
N SER A 251 12.19 -21.99 1.15
CA SER A 251 11.78 -20.60 1.34
C SER A 251 11.74 -20.19 2.80
N LEU A 252 11.28 -21.07 3.71
CA LEU A 252 11.23 -20.81 5.15
C LEU A 252 12.62 -20.71 5.78
N ASN A 253 13.55 -21.58 5.40
CA ASN A 253 14.92 -21.56 5.92
C ASN A 253 15.66 -20.27 5.54
N LEU A 254 15.29 -19.63 4.42
CA LEU A 254 15.87 -18.34 4.03
C LEU A 254 15.40 -17.16 4.91
N LEU A 255 14.35 -17.34 5.71
CA LEU A 255 13.77 -16.29 6.55
C LEU A 255 14.42 -16.20 7.94
N THR A 256 15.47 -16.98 8.23
CA THR A 256 16.17 -16.89 9.52
C THR A 256 16.68 -15.46 9.75
N GLY A 257 16.29 -14.87 10.89
CA GLY A 257 16.66 -13.50 11.26
C GLY A 257 15.84 -12.39 10.59
N ALA A 258 14.87 -12.73 9.74
CA ALA A 258 13.96 -11.77 9.11
C ALA A 258 13.00 -11.16 10.14
N LYS A 259 12.82 -9.84 10.09
CA LYS A 259 11.93 -9.10 11.01
C LYS A 259 10.90 -8.22 10.29
N ILE A 260 11.25 -7.71 9.11
CA ILE A 260 10.41 -6.81 8.30
C ILE A 260 10.16 -7.48 6.95
N PHE A 261 8.92 -7.44 6.47
CA PHE A 261 8.46 -8.13 5.27
C PHE A 261 7.62 -7.20 4.38
N SER A 262 7.80 -7.33 3.07
CA SER A 262 6.88 -6.81 2.05
C SER A 262 6.48 -7.92 1.08
N LYS A 263 5.24 -7.90 0.62
CA LYS A 263 4.74 -8.73 -0.46
C LYS A 263 4.26 -7.86 -1.61
N LEU A 264 4.83 -8.07 -2.79
CA LEU A 264 4.39 -7.42 -4.03
C LEU A 264 3.60 -8.43 -4.86
N ASP A 265 2.43 -8.02 -5.36
CA ASP A 265 1.55 -8.82 -6.21
C ASP A 265 1.58 -8.22 -7.62
N ALA A 266 1.96 -9.01 -8.64
CA ALA A 266 1.98 -8.56 -10.02
C ALA A 266 0.56 -8.31 -10.55
N ASN A 267 0.34 -7.17 -11.24
CA ASN A 267 -0.99 -6.83 -11.76
C ASN A 267 -1.38 -7.75 -12.93
N SER A 268 -2.17 -8.79 -12.67
CA SER A 268 -2.54 -9.78 -13.69
C SER A 268 -1.30 -10.32 -14.43
N GLY A 269 -0.28 -10.76 -13.67
CA GLY A 269 1.11 -10.92 -14.13
C GLY A 269 1.28 -11.56 -15.52
N SER A 270 0.59 -12.66 -15.79
CA SER A 270 0.66 -13.32 -17.11
C SER A 270 0.28 -12.40 -18.29
N TRP A 271 -0.74 -11.55 -18.14
CA TRP A 271 -1.16 -10.63 -19.20
C TRP A 271 -0.14 -9.52 -19.50
N GLN A 272 0.89 -9.35 -18.67
CA GLN A 272 1.96 -8.39 -18.94
C GLN A 272 2.98 -8.93 -19.95
N ILE A 273 3.01 -10.25 -20.18
CA ILE A 273 3.91 -10.90 -21.14
C ILE A 273 3.24 -10.93 -22.51
N THR A 274 3.94 -10.43 -23.52
CA THR A 274 3.45 -10.45 -24.91
C THR A 274 3.67 -11.82 -25.55
N LEU A 275 2.73 -12.25 -26.40
CA LEU A 275 2.91 -13.43 -27.24
C LEU A 275 3.47 -13.02 -28.61
N ASP A 276 4.32 -13.86 -29.18
CA ASP A 276 4.62 -13.74 -30.60
C ASP A 276 3.37 -14.02 -31.45
N LYS A 277 3.39 -13.58 -32.71
CA LYS A 277 2.23 -13.66 -33.61
C LYS A 277 1.76 -15.10 -33.84
N LYS A 278 2.67 -16.08 -33.97
CA LYS A 278 2.34 -17.49 -34.18
C LYS A 278 1.67 -18.07 -32.94
N SER A 279 2.28 -17.87 -31.77
CA SER A 279 1.75 -18.32 -30.48
C SER A 279 0.39 -17.69 -30.17
N SER A 280 0.22 -16.42 -30.50
CA SER A 280 -1.05 -15.73 -30.36
C SER A 280 -2.19 -16.44 -31.12
N TYR A 281 -1.96 -16.89 -32.37
CA TYR A 281 -3.00 -17.61 -33.12
C TYR A 281 -3.37 -18.98 -32.54
N LEU A 282 -2.47 -19.64 -31.79
CA LEU A 282 -2.77 -20.89 -31.09
C LEU A 282 -3.85 -20.68 -30.01
N THR A 283 -3.88 -19.48 -29.42
CA THR A 283 -4.82 -19.11 -28.35
C THR A 283 -6.18 -18.63 -28.85
N THR A 284 -6.52 -18.87 -30.12
CA THR A 284 -7.78 -18.40 -30.70
C THR A 284 -8.98 -19.10 -30.03
N PHE A 285 -9.99 -18.33 -29.66
CA PHE A 285 -11.21 -18.82 -29.01
C PHE A 285 -12.47 -18.21 -29.63
N ILE A 286 -13.60 -18.90 -29.45
CA ILE A 286 -14.90 -18.51 -29.99
C ILE A 286 -15.84 -18.07 -28.87
N THR A 287 -16.54 -16.97 -29.09
CA THR A 287 -17.64 -16.48 -28.23
C THR A 287 -18.89 -16.21 -29.08
N PRO A 288 -20.07 -16.02 -28.46
CA PRO A 288 -21.25 -15.54 -29.18
C PRO A 288 -21.08 -14.17 -29.85
N PHE A 289 -20.03 -13.43 -29.50
CA PHE A 289 -19.72 -12.09 -30.01
C PHE A 289 -18.58 -12.08 -31.05
N GLY A 290 -18.10 -13.25 -31.48
CA GLY A 290 -17.07 -13.40 -32.49
C GLY A 290 -15.87 -14.23 -32.04
N ARG A 291 -14.83 -14.23 -32.87
CA ARG A 291 -13.56 -14.95 -32.60
C ARG A 291 -12.49 -13.97 -32.17
N PHE A 292 -11.73 -14.35 -31.17
CA PHE A 292 -10.65 -13.54 -30.61
C PHE A 292 -9.42 -14.40 -30.38
N ARG A 293 -8.24 -13.77 -30.31
CA ARG A 293 -6.99 -14.42 -29.89
C ARG A 293 -6.28 -13.53 -28.88
N PHE A 294 -5.48 -14.13 -28.00
CA PHE A 294 -4.70 -13.35 -27.06
C PHE A 294 -3.45 -12.75 -27.71
N GLN A 295 -3.20 -11.47 -27.44
CA GLN A 295 -1.93 -10.81 -27.73
C GLN A 295 -0.95 -10.93 -26.55
N ARG A 296 -1.49 -11.25 -25.36
CA ARG A 296 -0.75 -11.45 -24.11
C ARG A 296 -0.82 -12.91 -23.68
N LEU A 297 0.06 -13.36 -22.78
CA LEU A 297 0.04 -14.75 -22.32
C LEU A 297 -1.24 -15.03 -21.51
N PRO A 298 -2.19 -15.87 -22.00
CA PRO A 298 -3.41 -16.15 -21.25
C PRO A 298 -3.13 -17.04 -20.06
N PHE A 299 -3.97 -16.89 -19.03
CA PHE A 299 -4.05 -17.88 -17.95
C PHE A 299 -4.53 -19.22 -18.52
N GLY A 300 -4.04 -20.32 -17.95
CA GLY A 300 -4.43 -21.67 -18.33
C GLY A 300 -3.51 -22.36 -19.34
N ILE A 301 -2.49 -21.70 -19.89
CA ILE A 301 -1.42 -22.39 -20.65
C ILE A 301 -0.54 -23.19 -19.69
N SER A 302 -0.29 -24.46 -20.00
CA SER A 302 0.42 -25.39 -19.11
C SER A 302 1.89 -25.05 -18.88
N SER A 303 2.52 -24.30 -19.78
CA SER A 303 3.93 -23.88 -19.71
C SER A 303 4.13 -22.44 -19.22
N ALA A 304 3.05 -21.69 -19.02
CA ALA A 304 3.08 -20.31 -18.54
C ALA A 304 3.69 -20.16 -17.13
N PRO A 305 3.30 -20.99 -16.14
CA PRO A 305 3.80 -20.89 -14.77
C PRO A 305 5.33 -20.93 -14.67
N GLU A 306 5.98 -21.91 -15.31
CA GLU A 306 7.43 -22.09 -15.26
C GLU A 306 8.16 -20.98 -15.99
N HIS A 307 7.61 -20.53 -17.13
CA HIS A 307 8.15 -19.38 -17.83
C HIS A 307 8.11 -18.13 -16.95
N PHE A 308 6.97 -17.87 -16.30
CA PHE A 308 6.81 -16.71 -15.43
C PHE A 308 7.75 -16.79 -14.23
N GLN A 309 7.79 -17.93 -13.53
CA GLN A 309 8.71 -18.16 -12.40
C GLN A 309 10.16 -17.89 -12.81
N ARG A 310 10.64 -18.50 -13.90
CA ARG A 310 12.02 -18.32 -14.35
C ARG A 310 12.35 -16.83 -14.56
N ARG A 311 11.44 -16.10 -15.21
CA ARG A 311 11.63 -14.67 -15.47
C ARG A 311 11.67 -13.84 -14.18
N MET A 312 10.81 -14.15 -13.22
CA MET A 312 10.79 -13.48 -11.93
C MET A 312 12.05 -13.79 -11.12
N SER A 313 12.50 -15.04 -11.09
CA SER A 313 13.74 -15.44 -10.41
C SER A 313 14.97 -14.75 -11.02
N GLN A 314 15.08 -14.69 -12.35
CA GLN A 314 16.15 -13.94 -13.03
C GLN A 314 16.09 -12.44 -12.71
N MET A 315 14.89 -11.87 -12.62
CA MET A 315 14.75 -10.46 -12.24
C MET A 315 15.24 -10.21 -10.81
N LEU A 316 15.00 -11.12 -9.87
CA LEU A 316 15.41 -10.95 -8.47
C LEU A 316 16.88 -11.32 -8.19
N GLU A 317 17.57 -11.92 -9.16
CA GLU A 317 18.97 -12.34 -9.02
C GLU A 317 19.88 -11.18 -8.55
N GLY A 318 20.76 -11.48 -7.59
CA GLY A 318 21.65 -10.48 -6.98
C GLY A 318 21.02 -9.61 -5.90
N ILE A 319 19.75 -9.82 -5.53
CA ILE A 319 19.11 -9.15 -4.39
C ILE A 319 18.84 -10.19 -3.28
N PRO A 320 19.74 -10.34 -2.28
CA PRO A 320 19.50 -11.25 -1.17
C PRO A 320 18.25 -10.81 -0.39
N GLY A 321 17.63 -11.72 0.35
CA GLY A 321 16.41 -11.41 1.09
C GLY A 321 15.17 -11.23 0.20
N THR A 322 15.15 -11.87 -0.96
CA THR A 322 14.00 -11.87 -1.88
C THR A 322 13.71 -13.27 -2.39
N ILE A 323 12.43 -13.55 -2.62
CA ILE A 323 11.98 -14.76 -3.28
C ILE A 323 10.68 -14.47 -4.03
N CYS A 324 10.46 -15.14 -5.15
CA CYS A 324 9.20 -15.08 -5.87
C CYS A 324 8.53 -16.45 -5.93
N HIS A 325 7.21 -16.43 -5.88
CA HIS A 325 6.37 -17.55 -6.19
C HIS A 325 5.31 -17.10 -7.18
N MET A 326 5.49 -17.45 -8.46
CA MET A 326 4.63 -16.99 -9.54
C MET A 326 4.51 -15.46 -9.54
N ASP A 327 3.29 -14.93 -9.32
CA ASP A 327 2.96 -13.51 -9.32
C ASP A 327 3.30 -12.77 -8.02
N ASP A 328 3.62 -13.50 -6.94
CA ASP A 328 3.95 -12.93 -5.63
C ASP A 328 5.47 -12.83 -5.43
N ILE A 329 5.95 -11.65 -5.02
CA ILE A 329 7.33 -11.43 -4.59
C ILE A 329 7.33 -11.14 -3.09
N LEU A 330 8.08 -11.93 -2.32
CA LEU A 330 8.38 -11.66 -0.91
C LEU A 330 9.77 -11.03 -0.79
N ILE A 331 9.84 -9.99 0.03
CA ILE A 331 11.04 -9.22 0.34
C ILE A 331 11.14 -9.15 1.85
N TRP A 332 12.32 -9.37 2.42
CA TRP A 332 12.52 -9.26 3.86
C TRP A 332 13.87 -8.64 4.24
N GLY A 333 13.94 -8.15 5.48
CA GLY A 333 15.16 -7.63 6.11
C GLY A 333 15.17 -7.91 7.62
N SER A 334 16.36 -7.96 8.19
CA SER A 334 16.60 -8.05 9.63
C SER A 334 16.45 -6.69 10.32
N THR A 335 16.64 -5.60 9.57
CA THR A 335 16.31 -4.21 9.97
C THR A 335 15.43 -3.54 8.92
N GLN A 336 14.84 -2.39 9.26
CA GLN A 336 14.01 -1.61 8.34
C GLN A 336 14.84 -1.08 7.17
N GLU A 337 16.07 -0.62 7.44
CA GLU A 337 16.97 -0.04 6.45
C GLU A 337 17.39 -1.07 5.39
N GLU A 338 17.75 -2.29 5.83
CA GLU A 338 18.09 -3.40 4.93
C GLU A 338 16.89 -3.78 4.05
N HIS A 339 15.71 -3.87 4.65
CA HIS A 339 14.47 -4.15 3.94
C HIS A 339 14.18 -3.06 2.88
N ASP A 340 14.27 -1.79 3.23
CA ASP A 340 13.92 -0.66 2.36
C ASP A 340 14.88 -0.51 1.18
N GLN A 341 16.17 -0.83 1.39
CA GLN A 341 17.16 -0.93 0.32
C GLN A 341 16.76 -2.03 -0.67
N ARG A 342 16.47 -3.24 -0.19
CA ARG A 342 16.03 -4.37 -1.04
C ARG A 342 14.76 -4.05 -1.80
N LEU A 343 13.75 -3.50 -1.12
CA LEU A 343 12.49 -3.10 -1.71
C LEU A 343 12.69 -2.06 -2.83
N THR A 344 13.54 -1.06 -2.59
CA THR A 344 13.89 -0.06 -3.60
C THR A 344 14.54 -0.70 -4.83
N GLU A 345 15.49 -1.62 -4.64
CA GLU A 345 16.15 -2.31 -5.76
C GLU A 345 15.20 -3.20 -6.56
N VAL A 346 14.31 -3.93 -5.88
CA VAL A 346 13.26 -4.73 -6.54
C VAL A 346 12.34 -3.83 -7.36
N CYS A 347 11.85 -2.71 -6.79
CA CYS A 347 11.02 -1.76 -7.50
C CYS A 347 11.70 -1.17 -8.74
N LYS A 348 13.00 -0.84 -8.66
CA LYS A 348 13.78 -0.38 -9.83
C LYS A 348 13.83 -1.44 -10.92
N LYS A 349 14.08 -2.71 -10.58
CA LYS A 349 14.12 -3.81 -11.55
C LYS A 349 12.76 -4.07 -12.20
N LEU A 350 11.69 -4.04 -11.40
CA LEU A 350 10.30 -4.15 -11.90
C LEU A 350 9.97 -3.03 -12.90
N LYS A 351 10.33 -1.79 -12.55
CA LYS A 351 10.13 -0.63 -13.42
C LYS A 351 10.87 -0.82 -14.74
N ASN A 352 12.13 -1.21 -14.67
CA ASN A 352 12.98 -1.40 -15.84
C ASN A 352 12.52 -2.57 -16.74
N SER A 353 11.83 -3.57 -16.17
CA SER A 353 11.27 -4.68 -16.93
C SER A 353 9.95 -4.30 -17.62
N GLY A 354 9.28 -3.24 -17.17
CA GLY A 354 7.95 -2.83 -17.62
C GLY A 354 6.81 -3.54 -16.88
N MET A 355 7.12 -4.22 -15.77
CA MET A 355 6.11 -4.86 -14.93
C MET A 355 5.37 -3.84 -14.06
N THR A 356 4.07 -4.01 -13.89
CA THR A 356 3.25 -3.28 -12.92
C THR A 356 2.69 -4.20 -11.83
N LEU A 357 2.30 -3.60 -10.71
CA LEU A 357 1.89 -4.23 -9.46
C LEU A 357 0.45 -3.87 -9.13
N ASN A 358 -0.23 -4.77 -8.43
CA ASN A 358 -1.56 -4.53 -7.90
C ASN A 358 -1.48 -3.73 -6.59
N ALA A 359 -1.77 -2.44 -6.68
CA ALA A 359 -1.68 -1.52 -5.54
C ALA A 359 -2.52 -1.92 -4.32
N LYS A 360 -3.64 -2.63 -4.52
CA LYS A 360 -4.55 -3.07 -3.45
C LYS A 360 -4.06 -4.34 -2.75
N LYS A 361 -3.31 -5.18 -3.45
CA LYS A 361 -2.83 -6.47 -2.94
C LYS A 361 -1.39 -6.43 -2.44
N CYS A 362 -0.60 -5.44 -2.86
CA CYS A 362 0.73 -5.22 -2.31
C CYS A 362 0.65 -4.81 -0.84
N ILE A 363 1.54 -5.37 -0.03
CA ILE A 363 1.67 -5.14 1.41
C ILE A 363 3.11 -4.75 1.68
N PHE A 364 3.33 -3.67 2.43
CA PHE A 364 4.67 -3.10 2.63
C PHE A 364 5.03 -3.02 4.12
N SER A 365 6.31 -3.27 4.41
CA SER A 365 6.96 -3.03 5.71
C SER A 365 6.17 -3.54 6.93
N GLN A 366 5.75 -4.80 6.88
CA GLN A 366 5.01 -5.45 7.96
C GLN A 366 5.92 -6.36 8.79
N THR A 367 5.60 -6.53 10.07
CA THR A 367 6.28 -7.49 10.96
C THR A 367 5.73 -8.91 10.86
N SER A 368 4.61 -9.08 10.13
CA SER A 368 4.06 -10.39 9.81
C SER A 368 3.30 -10.34 8.49
N ILE A 369 3.36 -11.41 7.70
CA ILE A 369 2.69 -11.47 6.41
C ILE A 369 2.21 -12.88 6.06
N LYS A 370 1.16 -12.94 5.25
CA LYS A 370 0.67 -14.17 4.63
C LYS A 370 1.28 -14.29 3.23
N PHE A 371 2.10 -15.32 3.04
CA PHE A 371 2.76 -15.60 1.77
C PHE A 371 2.44 -17.03 1.32
N LEU A 372 2.16 -17.20 0.03
CA LEU A 372 1.83 -18.49 -0.56
C LEU A 372 3.12 -19.22 -0.94
N CYS A 373 3.28 -20.44 -0.46
CA CYS A 373 4.35 -21.34 -0.88
C CYS A 373 3.75 -22.68 -1.33
N HIS A 374 4.41 -23.35 -2.26
CA HIS A 374 4.01 -24.68 -2.72
C HIS A 374 4.62 -25.77 -1.83
N MET A 375 3.77 -26.63 -1.27
CA MET A 375 4.16 -27.90 -0.63
C MET A 375 3.58 -29.05 -1.44
N ASP A 376 4.43 -29.81 -2.13
CA ASP A 376 4.12 -31.11 -2.73
C ASP A 376 2.68 -31.28 -3.28
N LYS A 377 2.28 -30.39 -4.20
CA LYS A 377 0.99 -30.30 -4.93
C LYS A 377 -0.12 -29.46 -4.28
N GLU A 378 0.07 -28.90 -3.09
CA GLU A 378 -0.86 -27.98 -2.44
C GLU A 378 -0.25 -26.58 -2.25
N PHE A 379 -1.09 -25.55 -2.38
CA PHE A 379 -0.73 -24.18 -2.02
C PHE A 379 -0.98 -23.98 -0.53
N THR A 380 0.07 -23.84 0.26
CA THR A 380 -0.05 -23.55 1.69
C THR A 380 0.16 -22.06 1.92
N LEU A 381 -0.79 -21.45 2.62
CA LEU A 381 -0.66 -20.08 3.11
C LEU A 381 0.21 -20.12 4.38
N ILE A 382 1.44 -19.64 4.27
CA ILE A 382 2.33 -19.53 5.42
C ILE A 382 2.07 -18.18 6.08
N LEU A 383 1.62 -18.21 7.33
CA LEU A 383 1.68 -17.03 8.19
C LEU A 383 3.10 -16.90 8.70
N ILE A 384 3.86 -15.99 8.10
CA ILE A 384 5.16 -15.61 8.60
C ILE A 384 4.89 -14.65 9.75
N LYS A 385 4.87 -15.20 10.98
CA LYS A 385 4.82 -14.44 12.23
C LYS A 385 6.15 -14.61 12.93
N LEU A 386 6.62 -13.56 13.60
CA LEU A 386 7.68 -13.67 14.59
C LEU A 386 7.27 -14.74 15.62
N LEU A 387 7.85 -15.94 15.53
CA LEU A 387 7.96 -16.82 16.70
C LEU A 387 8.98 -16.11 17.60
N ARG A 388 8.49 -15.55 18.70
CA ARG A 388 9.35 -14.99 19.75
C ARG A 388 10.06 -16.11 20.50
#